data_AF-A0A4Q7UB94-F1
#
_entry.id   AF-A0A4Q7UB94-F1
#
_cell.length_a   1.000
_cell.length_b   1.000
_cell.length_c   1.000
_cell.angle_alpha   90.00
_cell.angle_beta   90.00
_cell.angle_gamma   90.00
#
_symmetry.space_group_name_H-M   'P 1'
#
loop_
_entity.id
_entity.type
_entity.pdbx_description
1 polymer ?
#
loop_
_entity_poly.entity_id
_entity_poly.type
_entity_poly.pdbx_seq_one_letter_code
_entity_poly.pdbx_strand_id
1 'polypeptide(L)'
;MDLPPIGLEPWQKVAQAIDDVDLGPGWSGFLDSARRVAAAGVPTHVPADSVWCLVAAMVAITGGDAAPWARTLARLAGHARCLECGLVYSIADLIDERGDAGPIDPASVPAETLADGVAGFRPAPGRVLTPAALGAQVRWRVAGGPVDALAALGDRAVLAAGPAGTTAWEVVSGGPALSAMPGPAVSVCVADDSVIVTATPDGALLGWEASTAKPLGHAVRRGGTPVRSLAAVLVPDDLDQRAVSWLSQLRGRRVLAVGDAGGGVELWEPLAGRPHVELFRQADRSVVDLTALDFVDQWPWTGSDLIVLYGDTVVDVWVSAAVQGDRSTMVPDSASLAAIGHEHIVGAVVAPRRLGHRAPVLLADRNGTVSMWETFGVRLNEPLPPDPHHRDVVGIAALPFDRSIAVVTVSSTDRTLRIWEVARGSASLVPLDVHPRCVTVVGQTIVIGHDAGLLAIDIEAVSPFARSGS
;
A
#
# COMPACT_ATOMS: atom_id res chain seq x y z
N MET A 1 25.65 50.63 4.56
CA MET A 1 25.45 50.73 3.10
C MET A 1 24.03 50.27 2.88
N ASP A 2 23.10 51.21 2.98
CA ASP A 2 21.66 50.92 2.90
C ASP A 2 21.32 50.61 1.44
N LEU A 3 20.79 49.41 1.21
CA LEU A 3 20.22 49.06 -0.09
C LEU A 3 19.03 49.99 -0.37
N PRO A 4 18.85 50.47 -1.61
CA PRO A 4 17.69 51.29 -1.94
C PRO A 4 16.41 50.49 -1.70
N PRO A 5 15.32 51.11 -1.22
CA PRO A 5 14.05 50.42 -1.07
C PRO A 5 13.63 49.88 -2.43
N ILE A 6 13.48 48.56 -2.54
CA ILE A 6 12.89 47.92 -3.72
C ILE A 6 11.50 48.56 -3.86
N GLY A 7 11.31 49.37 -4.91
CA GLY A 7 10.03 50.07 -5.11
C GLY A 7 8.90 49.05 -5.17
N LEU A 8 7.80 49.30 -4.47
CA LEU A 8 6.60 48.44 -4.44
C LEU A 8 5.87 48.37 -5.81
N GLU A 9 6.22 49.24 -6.75
CA GLU A 9 5.54 49.43 -8.04
C GLU A 9 5.47 48.17 -8.94
N PRO A 10 6.53 47.35 -9.10
CA PRO A 10 6.47 46.11 -9.89
C PRO A 10 5.59 45.05 -9.22
N TRP A 11 5.61 44.99 -7.89
CA TRP A 11 4.87 43.97 -7.13
C TRP A 11 3.37 44.27 -7.04
N GLN A 12 2.98 45.54 -7.07
CA GLN A 12 1.58 45.95 -7.19
C GLN A 12 0.97 45.51 -8.54
N LYS A 13 1.73 45.57 -9.63
CA LYS A 13 1.29 45.06 -10.94
C LYS A 13 1.13 43.53 -10.93
N VAL A 14 2.01 42.82 -10.24
CA VAL A 14 1.89 41.36 -10.05
C VAL A 14 0.65 41.03 -9.22
N ALA A 15 0.39 41.76 -8.12
CA ALA A 15 -0.79 41.56 -7.30
C ALA A 15 -2.09 41.77 -8.09
N GLN A 16 -2.13 42.81 -8.95
CA GLN A 16 -3.29 43.09 -9.80
C GLN A 16 -3.50 42.02 -10.87
N ALA A 17 -2.40 41.51 -11.48
CA ALA A 17 -2.49 40.40 -12.43
C ALA A 17 -2.95 39.08 -11.78
N ILE A 18 -2.74 38.89 -10.47
CA ILE A 18 -3.27 37.74 -9.73
C ILE A 18 -4.79 37.85 -9.56
N ASP A 19 -5.33 39.05 -9.30
CA ASP A 19 -6.78 39.29 -9.12
C ASP A 19 -7.60 38.96 -10.37
N ASP A 20 -7.00 39.13 -11.55
CA ASP A 20 -7.67 38.93 -12.84
C ASP A 20 -7.68 37.46 -13.31
N VAL A 21 -7.02 36.55 -12.58
CA VAL A 21 -6.88 35.13 -12.96
C VAL A 21 -7.84 34.24 -12.18
N ASP A 22 -8.70 33.54 -12.91
CA ASP A 22 -9.52 32.45 -12.38
C ASP A 22 -8.93 31.08 -12.78
N LEU A 23 -8.40 30.34 -11.80
CA LEU A 23 -7.84 29.00 -11.97
C LEU A 23 -8.83 27.88 -11.60
N GLY A 24 -10.05 28.23 -11.22
CA GLY A 24 -11.06 27.28 -10.75
C GLY A 24 -10.97 26.90 -9.27
N PRO A 25 -11.81 25.96 -8.81
CA PRO A 25 -11.93 25.60 -7.40
C PRO A 25 -10.61 25.07 -6.79
N GLY A 26 -10.36 25.38 -5.52
CA GLY A 26 -9.19 24.94 -4.76
C GLY A 26 -7.94 25.85 -4.83
N TRP A 27 -7.97 26.94 -5.60
CA TRP A 27 -6.85 27.88 -5.75
C TRP A 27 -6.97 29.16 -4.93
N SER A 28 -8.14 29.43 -4.33
CA SER A 28 -8.46 30.71 -3.68
C SER A 28 -7.48 31.07 -2.55
N GLY A 29 -7.15 30.14 -1.65
CA GLY A 29 -6.20 30.39 -0.55
C GLY A 29 -4.77 30.65 -1.04
N PHE A 30 -4.35 29.99 -2.13
CA PHE A 30 -3.03 30.19 -2.74
C PHE A 30 -2.93 31.54 -3.44
N LEU A 31 -3.95 31.90 -4.22
CA LEU A 31 -4.01 33.18 -4.94
C LEU A 31 -4.07 34.35 -3.95
N ASP A 32 -4.81 34.21 -2.84
CA ASP A 32 -4.89 35.25 -1.83
C ASP A 32 -3.55 35.43 -1.09
N SER A 33 -2.89 34.34 -0.71
CA SER A 33 -1.53 34.41 -0.13
C SER A 33 -0.50 35.02 -1.09
N ALA A 34 -0.51 34.58 -2.35
CA ALA A 34 0.36 35.13 -3.40
C ALA A 34 0.14 36.63 -3.59
N ARG A 35 -1.12 37.06 -3.67
CA ARG A 35 -1.50 38.47 -3.79
C ARG A 35 -1.01 39.30 -2.61
N ARG A 36 -1.17 38.82 -1.37
CA ARG A 36 -0.73 39.54 -0.17
C ARG A 36 0.79 39.72 -0.15
N VAL A 37 1.56 38.69 -0.51
CA VAL A 37 3.04 38.78 -0.60
C VAL A 37 3.46 39.75 -1.71
N ALA A 38 2.78 39.73 -2.86
CA ALA A 38 3.00 40.70 -3.93
C ALA A 38 2.64 42.14 -3.47
N ALA A 39 1.50 42.35 -2.82
CA ALA A 39 1.09 43.67 -2.35
C ALA A 39 2.04 44.24 -1.28
N ALA A 40 2.62 43.38 -0.43
CA ALA A 40 3.60 43.76 0.57
C ALA A 40 5.01 43.99 0.01
N GLY A 41 5.33 43.40 -1.14
CA GLY A 41 6.66 43.34 -1.75
C GLY A 41 7.60 42.42 -0.96
N VAL A 42 8.22 41.41 -1.57
CA VAL A 42 8.90 40.27 -0.89
C VAL A 42 9.92 40.71 0.17
N PRO A 43 9.58 40.73 1.48
CA PRO A 43 10.46 41.06 2.59
C PRO A 43 11.17 39.81 3.13
N THR A 44 12.28 39.98 3.86
CA THR A 44 13.08 38.89 4.41
C THR A 44 12.43 38.09 5.55
N HIS A 45 11.30 38.56 6.09
CA HIS A 45 10.59 37.93 7.21
C HIS A 45 9.31 37.18 6.79
N VAL A 46 9.02 37.12 5.49
CA VAL A 46 7.84 36.39 5.00
C VAL A 46 8.13 34.88 5.01
N PRO A 47 7.16 34.04 5.44
CA PRO A 47 7.31 32.59 5.41
C PRO A 47 7.67 32.05 4.03
N ALA A 48 8.55 31.05 3.97
CA ALA A 48 9.03 30.49 2.70
C ALA A 48 7.89 29.95 1.82
N ASP A 49 6.85 29.38 2.43
CA ASP A 49 5.71 28.80 1.72
C ASP A 49 4.84 29.87 1.04
N SER A 50 4.70 31.05 1.66
CA SER A 50 4.01 32.19 1.04
C SER A 50 4.77 32.74 -0.18
N VAL A 51 6.10 32.64 -0.19
CA VAL A 51 6.92 32.97 -1.36
C VAL A 51 6.71 31.95 -2.48
N TRP A 52 6.59 30.65 -2.15
CA TRP A 52 6.25 29.62 -3.14
C TRP A 52 4.87 29.82 -3.76
N CYS A 53 3.86 30.24 -2.98
CA CYS A 53 2.54 30.62 -3.51
C CYS A 53 2.66 31.75 -4.54
N LEU A 54 3.45 32.80 -4.25
CA LEU A 54 3.70 33.90 -5.18
C LEU A 54 4.39 33.42 -6.47
N VAL A 55 5.41 32.57 -6.36
CA VAL A 55 6.11 32.00 -7.53
C VAL A 55 5.19 31.14 -8.37
N ALA A 56 4.35 30.30 -7.75
CA ALA A 56 3.38 29.47 -8.45
C ALA A 56 2.34 30.32 -9.21
N ALA A 57 1.82 31.39 -8.58
CA ALA A 57 0.88 32.31 -9.19
C ALA A 57 1.50 33.08 -10.36
N MET A 58 2.74 33.56 -10.22
CA MET A 58 3.47 34.22 -11.32
C MET A 58 3.66 33.29 -12.52
N VAL A 59 3.95 32.00 -12.30
CA VAL A 59 4.04 31.00 -13.38
C VAL A 59 2.68 30.77 -14.03
N ALA A 60 1.60 30.73 -13.23
CA ALA A 60 0.23 30.55 -13.76
C ALA A 60 -0.20 31.71 -14.68
N ILE A 61 0.14 32.94 -14.31
CA ILE A 61 -0.21 34.16 -15.07
C ILE A 61 0.43 34.19 -16.47
N THR A 62 1.58 33.53 -16.64
CA THR A 62 2.26 33.50 -17.96
C THR A 62 1.52 32.70 -19.05
N GLY A 63 0.49 31.93 -18.68
CA GLY A 63 -0.39 31.19 -19.60
C GLY A 63 0.27 30.00 -20.31
N GLY A 64 -0.54 29.19 -21.02
CA GLY A 64 -0.06 28.07 -21.86
C GLY A 64 0.35 26.79 -21.11
N ASP A 65 1.37 26.07 -21.62
CA ASP A 65 1.91 24.80 -21.09
C ASP A 65 2.56 24.90 -19.70
N ALA A 66 2.53 26.08 -19.07
CA ALA A 66 3.08 26.36 -17.74
C ALA A 66 2.13 25.97 -16.59
N ALA A 67 0.84 25.74 -16.86
CA ALA A 67 -0.14 25.37 -15.83
C ALA A 67 0.23 24.10 -15.00
N PRO A 68 0.82 23.04 -15.59
CA PRO A 68 1.33 21.89 -14.83
C PRO A 68 2.50 22.23 -13.89
N TRP A 69 3.32 23.22 -14.25
CA TRP A 69 4.43 23.70 -13.42
C TRP A 69 3.95 24.58 -12.27
N ALA A 70 2.99 25.47 -12.53
CA ALA A 70 2.31 26.23 -11.48
C ALA A 70 1.65 25.30 -10.46
N ARG A 71 0.99 24.22 -10.92
CA ARG A 71 0.47 23.15 -10.05
C ARG A 71 1.58 22.50 -9.25
N THR A 72 2.69 22.12 -9.87
CA THR A 72 3.83 21.51 -9.18
C THR A 72 4.41 22.41 -8.09
N LEU A 73 4.45 23.72 -8.31
CA LEU A 73 4.95 24.69 -7.33
C LEU A 73 3.95 24.95 -6.20
N ALA A 74 2.65 25.03 -6.50
CA ALA A 74 1.59 25.17 -5.49
C ALA A 74 1.52 23.96 -4.55
N ARG A 75 1.84 22.75 -5.04
CA ARG A 75 1.97 21.54 -4.22
C ARG A 75 2.98 21.69 -3.08
N LEU A 76 4.01 22.50 -3.25
CA LEU A 76 5.03 22.74 -2.21
C LEU A 76 4.48 23.55 -1.04
N ALA A 77 3.35 24.24 -1.22
CA ALA A 77 2.68 25.04 -0.20
C ALA A 77 1.29 24.49 0.18
N GLY A 78 0.99 23.23 -0.19
CA GLY A 78 -0.35 22.65 -0.46
C GLY A 78 -1.49 22.75 0.57
N HIS A 79 -2.23 21.68 0.75
CA HIS A 79 -3.35 21.57 1.71
C HIS A 79 -3.00 20.57 2.81
N ALA A 80 -3.34 20.87 4.05
CA ALA A 80 -3.11 20.00 5.19
C ALA A 80 -4.44 19.55 5.81
N ARG A 81 -4.48 18.28 6.22
CA ARG A 81 -5.61 17.73 6.96
C ARG A 81 -5.44 17.97 8.46
N CYS A 82 -6.46 18.52 9.11
CA CYS A 82 -6.49 18.67 10.55
C CYS A 82 -6.58 17.29 11.23
N LEU A 83 -5.65 17.02 12.15
CA LEU A 83 -5.50 15.73 12.82
C LEU A 83 -6.62 15.42 13.84
N GLU A 84 -7.39 16.43 14.25
CA GLU A 84 -8.42 16.30 15.28
C GLU A 84 -9.83 16.20 14.70
N CYS A 85 -10.14 16.95 13.63
CA CYS A 85 -11.46 16.96 13.01
C CYS A 85 -11.51 16.35 11.61
N GLY A 86 -10.37 16.00 10.99
CA GLY A 86 -10.30 15.38 9.67
C GLY A 86 -10.61 16.31 8.48
N LEU A 87 -10.88 17.59 8.75
CA LEU A 87 -11.17 18.59 7.72
C LEU A 87 -9.88 19.05 7.02
N VAL A 88 -9.98 19.38 5.73
CA VAL A 88 -8.86 19.82 4.90
C VAL A 88 -8.82 21.34 4.87
N TYR A 89 -7.65 21.91 5.09
CA TYR A 89 -7.39 23.35 5.04
C TYR A 89 -6.26 23.60 4.04
N SER A 90 -6.21 24.78 3.42
CA SER A 90 -4.96 25.16 2.75
C SER A 90 -3.91 25.47 3.82
N ILE A 91 -2.64 25.10 3.59
CA ILE A 91 -1.55 25.44 4.52
C ILE A 91 -1.40 26.97 4.63
N ALA A 92 -1.73 27.69 3.55
CA ALA A 92 -1.86 29.13 3.53
C ALA A 92 -2.88 29.65 4.58
N ASP A 93 -4.06 29.05 4.67
CA ASP A 93 -5.10 29.46 5.63
C ASP A 93 -4.71 29.11 7.08
N LEU A 94 -3.96 28.03 7.29
CA LEU A 94 -3.46 27.63 8.61
C LEU A 94 -2.38 28.58 9.17
N ILE A 95 -1.72 29.34 8.31
CA ILE A 95 -0.69 30.33 8.67
C ILE A 95 -1.33 31.72 8.88
N ASP A 96 -2.58 31.94 8.49
CA ASP A 96 -3.28 33.22 8.65
C ASP A 96 -3.78 33.41 10.10
N GLU A 97 -3.13 34.32 10.85
CA GLU A 97 -3.44 34.60 12.26
C GLU A 97 -4.83 35.24 12.50
N ARG A 98 -5.59 35.55 11.44
CA ARG A 98 -6.88 36.27 11.53
C ARG A 98 -8.08 35.41 11.89
N GLY A 99 -7.98 34.08 11.79
CA GLY A 99 -9.01 33.16 12.27
C GLY A 99 -10.27 33.01 11.39
N ASP A 100 -10.25 33.51 10.15
CA ASP A 100 -11.35 33.41 9.19
C ASP A 100 -11.27 32.13 8.31
N ALA A 101 -10.35 31.22 8.61
CA ALA A 101 -10.08 30.00 7.84
C ALA A 101 -11.22 28.96 7.95
N GLY A 102 -11.87 28.66 6.82
CA GLY A 102 -12.89 27.62 6.70
C GLY A 102 -12.34 26.32 6.11
N PRO A 103 -12.91 25.16 6.48
CA PRO A 103 -12.54 23.89 5.86
C PRO A 103 -12.96 23.83 4.38
N ILE A 104 -12.14 23.21 3.55
CA ILE A 104 -12.37 23.02 2.13
C ILE A 104 -12.94 21.61 1.90
N ASP A 105 -13.91 21.49 1.00
CA ASP A 105 -14.45 20.19 0.57
C ASP A 105 -13.33 19.36 -0.10
N PRO A 106 -12.95 18.19 0.45
CA PRO A 106 -11.90 17.36 -0.12
C PRO A 106 -12.16 16.92 -1.56
N ALA A 107 -13.43 16.79 -1.97
CA ALA A 107 -13.81 16.42 -3.33
C ALA A 107 -13.60 17.56 -4.34
N SER A 108 -13.45 18.80 -3.85
CA SER A 108 -13.20 19.99 -4.67
C SER A 108 -11.70 20.28 -4.87
N VAL A 109 -10.83 19.55 -4.18
CA VAL A 109 -9.37 19.72 -4.22
C VAL A 109 -8.76 18.64 -5.12
N PRO A 110 -7.98 18.99 -6.15
CA PRO A 110 -7.24 18.01 -6.92
C PRO A 110 -6.31 17.22 -5.99
N ALA A 111 -6.43 15.88 -5.95
CA ALA A 111 -5.73 15.03 -4.98
C ALA A 111 -4.22 15.27 -4.94
N GLU A 112 -3.67 15.71 -6.06
CA GLU A 112 -2.27 16.06 -6.20
C GLU A 112 -1.79 17.32 -5.46
N THR A 113 -2.68 18.18 -4.94
CA THR A 113 -2.34 19.44 -4.21
C THR A 113 -2.43 19.33 -2.70
N LEU A 114 -2.69 18.14 -2.17
CA LEU A 114 -2.55 17.82 -0.74
C LEU A 114 -1.07 17.70 -0.38
N ALA A 115 -0.64 18.49 0.60
CA ALA A 115 0.73 18.52 1.09
C ALA A 115 0.83 17.61 2.32
N ASP A 116 0.86 16.31 2.09
CA ASP A 116 1.23 15.33 3.11
C ASP A 116 2.73 15.01 2.93
N GLY A 117 3.58 15.87 3.50
CA GLY A 117 4.92 15.58 4.05
C GLY A 117 6.04 14.89 3.23
N VAL A 118 5.81 14.27 2.07
CA VAL A 118 6.86 13.59 1.30
C VAL A 118 6.62 13.81 -0.20
N ALA A 119 7.61 14.42 -0.84
CA ALA A 119 7.70 14.55 -2.29
C ALA A 119 7.35 13.21 -2.96
N GLY A 120 6.19 13.17 -3.63
CA GLY A 120 5.79 12.04 -4.45
C GLY A 120 6.88 11.71 -5.46
N PHE A 121 7.35 10.47 -5.41
CA PHE A 121 8.28 9.94 -6.39
C PHE A 121 7.56 9.84 -7.74
N ARG A 122 7.98 10.66 -8.72
CA ARG A 122 7.45 10.61 -10.10
C ARG A 122 7.75 9.24 -10.75
N PRO A 123 6.85 8.78 -11.64
CA PRO A 123 7.03 9.10 -13.05
C PRO A 123 5.83 9.85 -13.65
N ALA A 124 6.12 10.75 -14.56
CA ALA A 124 5.14 11.59 -15.26
C ALA A 124 4.18 10.77 -16.15
N PRO A 125 3.00 11.29 -16.48
CA PRO A 125 2.16 10.75 -17.56
C PRO A 125 2.95 10.72 -18.87
N GLY A 126 3.00 9.57 -19.53
CA GLY A 126 3.47 9.45 -20.92
C GLY A 126 4.96 9.23 -21.16
N ARG A 127 5.79 8.93 -20.13
CA ARG A 127 7.19 8.52 -20.36
C ARG A 127 7.33 7.00 -20.23
N VAL A 128 7.93 6.37 -21.25
CA VAL A 128 8.39 4.97 -21.21
C VAL A 128 9.19 4.77 -19.92
N LEU A 129 8.84 3.75 -19.12
CA LEU A 129 9.61 3.36 -17.94
C LEU A 129 11.06 3.16 -18.37
N THR A 130 12.00 3.80 -17.67
CA THR A 130 13.41 3.50 -17.94
C THR A 130 13.68 2.06 -17.50
N PRO A 131 14.34 1.23 -18.32
CA PRO A 131 14.77 -0.09 -17.89
C PRO A 131 15.61 0.07 -16.64
N ALA A 132 15.16 -0.52 -15.53
CA ALA A 132 15.99 -0.55 -14.33
C ALA A 132 17.20 -1.45 -14.60
N ALA A 133 18.36 -1.09 -14.06
CA ALA A 133 19.50 -1.98 -14.00
C ALA A 133 19.39 -2.87 -12.75
N LEU A 134 18.21 -3.46 -12.52
CA LEU A 134 17.98 -4.41 -11.43
C LEU A 134 17.81 -5.80 -12.01
N GLY A 135 18.54 -6.75 -11.43
CA GLY A 135 18.52 -8.16 -11.77
C GLY A 135 17.99 -8.97 -10.61
N ALA A 136 17.75 -10.24 -10.90
CA ALA A 136 17.30 -11.24 -9.94
C ALA A 136 18.34 -12.36 -9.92
N GLN A 137 18.96 -12.59 -8.77
CA GLN A 137 19.86 -13.72 -8.59
C GLN A 137 19.14 -14.83 -7.83
N VAL A 138 19.13 -16.04 -8.38
CA VAL A 138 18.60 -17.20 -7.68
C VAL A 138 19.51 -17.54 -6.51
N ARG A 139 18.97 -17.47 -5.29
CA ARG A 139 19.67 -17.90 -4.07
C ARG A 139 19.63 -19.42 -3.93
N TRP A 140 18.43 -19.98 -4.02
CA TRP A 140 18.21 -21.42 -3.99
C TRP A 140 16.87 -21.76 -4.64
N ARG A 141 16.72 -23.05 -4.97
CA ARG A 141 15.46 -23.62 -5.42
C ARG A 141 15.26 -24.99 -4.83
N VAL A 142 14.00 -25.31 -4.60
CA VAL A 142 13.59 -26.57 -4.00
C VAL A 142 12.44 -27.14 -4.83
N ALA A 143 12.54 -28.41 -5.18
CA ALA A 143 11.43 -29.16 -5.72
C ALA A 143 10.58 -29.74 -4.57
N GLY A 144 9.27 -29.55 -4.63
CA GLY A 144 8.35 -29.96 -3.56
C GLY A 144 6.90 -30.14 -4.01
N GLY A 145 6.62 -30.01 -5.31
CA GLY A 145 5.26 -29.96 -5.84
C GLY A 145 4.66 -28.55 -5.81
N PRO A 146 3.39 -28.40 -6.21
CA PRO A 146 2.75 -27.09 -6.31
C PRO A 146 2.67 -26.38 -4.96
N VAL A 147 3.04 -25.09 -4.95
CA VAL A 147 2.87 -24.20 -3.80
C VAL A 147 1.76 -23.21 -4.11
N ASP A 148 0.71 -23.21 -3.29
CA ASP A 148 -0.49 -22.41 -3.47
C ASP A 148 -0.48 -21.14 -2.61
N ALA A 149 0.13 -21.18 -1.43
CA ALA A 149 0.22 -20.03 -0.54
C ALA A 149 1.55 -19.98 0.22
N LEU A 150 1.95 -18.76 0.55
CA LEU A 150 3.17 -18.46 1.30
C LEU A 150 2.86 -17.57 2.50
N ALA A 151 3.55 -17.80 3.62
CA ALA A 151 3.52 -16.89 4.76
C ALA A 151 4.91 -16.78 5.38
N ALA A 152 5.32 -15.58 5.78
CA ALA A 152 6.53 -15.38 6.54
C ALA A 152 6.37 -15.97 7.95
N LEU A 153 7.39 -16.70 8.41
CA LEU A 153 7.51 -17.16 9.79
C LEU A 153 8.70 -16.44 10.43
N GLY A 154 8.40 -15.31 11.07
CA GLY A 154 9.41 -14.37 11.54
C GLY A 154 10.21 -13.76 10.39
N ASP A 155 11.48 -13.45 10.65
CA ASP A 155 12.39 -12.79 9.71
C ASP A 155 13.30 -13.76 8.92
N ARG A 156 13.21 -15.06 9.20
CA ARG A 156 14.17 -16.07 8.73
C ARG A 156 13.57 -17.29 8.08
N ALA A 157 12.26 -17.50 8.16
CA ALA A 157 11.63 -18.67 7.58
C ALA A 157 10.39 -18.29 6.77
N VAL A 158 10.05 -19.17 5.83
CA VAL A 158 8.85 -19.08 5.00
C VAL A 158 8.09 -20.39 5.07
N LEU A 159 6.78 -20.30 5.25
CA LEU A 159 5.84 -21.40 5.14
C LEU A 159 5.36 -21.50 3.70
N ALA A 160 5.37 -22.71 3.15
CA ALA A 160 4.88 -23.02 1.83
C ALA A 160 3.79 -24.08 1.92
N ALA A 161 2.56 -23.67 1.64
CA ALA A 161 1.37 -24.51 1.65
C ALA A 161 1.00 -24.96 0.24
N GLY A 162 0.59 -26.21 0.10
CA GLY A 162 0.08 -26.75 -1.15
C GLY A 162 -0.61 -28.10 -0.96
N PRO A 163 -0.85 -28.85 -2.06
CA PRO A 163 -1.58 -30.11 -2.01
C PRO A 163 -0.92 -31.20 -1.17
N ALA A 164 0.41 -31.15 -1.01
CA ALA A 164 1.19 -32.15 -0.28
C ALA A 164 1.26 -31.88 1.24
N GLY A 165 0.89 -30.68 1.70
CA GLY A 165 1.20 -30.25 3.06
C GLY A 165 1.64 -28.80 3.12
N THR A 166 1.97 -28.36 4.32
CA THR A 166 2.71 -27.11 4.56
C THR A 166 4.11 -27.42 5.07
N THR A 167 5.12 -26.80 4.48
CA THR A 167 6.53 -27.00 4.85
C THR A 167 7.16 -25.65 5.19
N ALA A 168 8.08 -25.64 6.16
CA ALA A 168 8.80 -24.44 6.55
C ALA A 168 10.24 -24.50 6.03
N TRP A 169 10.71 -23.42 5.44
CA TRP A 169 12.03 -23.30 4.83
C TRP A 169 12.79 -22.12 5.42
N GLU A 170 14.05 -22.33 5.78
CA GLU A 170 14.93 -21.26 6.23
C GLU A 170 15.40 -20.47 5.01
N VAL A 171 15.17 -19.15 5.05
CA VAL A 171 15.23 -18.30 3.86
C VAL A 171 16.65 -18.11 3.33
N VAL A 172 17.66 -18.22 4.19
CA VAL A 172 19.06 -17.97 3.81
C VAL A 172 19.69 -19.21 3.16
N SER A 173 19.45 -20.39 3.71
CA SER A 173 20.05 -21.66 3.27
C SER A 173 19.17 -22.47 2.33
N GLY A 174 17.85 -22.28 2.36
CA GLY A 174 16.90 -23.15 1.66
C GLY A 174 16.75 -24.53 2.30
N GLY A 175 17.22 -24.71 3.54
CA GLY A 175 17.02 -25.92 4.33
C GLY A 175 15.65 -25.95 5.04
N PRO A 176 15.19 -27.12 5.51
CA PRO A 176 13.95 -27.21 6.28
C PRO A 176 14.10 -26.50 7.63
N ALA A 177 13.16 -25.61 7.96
CA ALA A 177 13.13 -24.88 9.23
C ALA A 177 12.33 -25.62 10.31
N LEU A 178 11.27 -26.33 9.93
CA LEU A 178 10.39 -27.10 10.82
C LEU A 178 10.02 -28.46 10.20
N SER A 179 9.42 -29.33 11.01
CA SER A 179 8.77 -30.53 10.49
C SER A 179 7.61 -30.18 9.56
N ALA A 180 7.35 -31.03 8.56
CA ALA A 180 6.23 -30.84 7.66
C ALA A 180 4.89 -30.97 8.39
N MET A 181 3.96 -30.06 8.11
CA MET A 181 2.58 -30.09 8.57
C MET A 181 1.75 -30.83 7.51
N PRO A 182 1.30 -32.06 7.78
CA PRO A 182 0.63 -32.89 6.79
C PRO A 182 -0.79 -32.41 6.48
N GLY A 183 -1.23 -32.64 5.24
CA GLY A 183 -2.59 -32.37 4.79
C GLY A 183 -2.65 -31.20 3.80
N PRO A 184 -3.49 -31.28 2.76
CA PRO A 184 -3.56 -30.26 1.72
C PRO A 184 -3.96 -28.91 2.33
N ALA A 185 -3.26 -27.86 1.94
CA ALA A 185 -3.54 -26.50 2.40
C ALA A 185 -3.60 -25.54 1.22
N VAL A 186 -4.64 -24.71 1.17
CA VAL A 186 -4.87 -23.67 0.15
C VAL A 186 -4.46 -22.28 0.63
N SER A 187 -4.37 -22.09 1.94
CA SER A 187 -3.91 -20.85 2.56
C SER A 187 -3.19 -21.18 3.87
N VAL A 188 -2.21 -20.36 4.23
CA VAL A 188 -1.47 -20.48 5.49
C VAL A 188 -1.25 -19.09 6.08
N CYS A 189 -1.31 -18.98 7.40
CA CYS A 189 -1.07 -17.74 8.11
C CYS A 189 -0.40 -18.05 9.46
N VAL A 190 0.49 -17.17 9.91
CA VAL A 190 1.01 -17.17 11.28
C VAL A 190 0.06 -16.29 12.09
N ALA A 191 -0.79 -16.92 12.92
CA ALA A 191 -1.84 -16.23 13.66
C ALA A 191 -1.29 -15.43 14.85
N ASP A 192 -0.26 -15.97 15.50
CA ASP A 192 0.56 -15.29 16.52
C ASP A 192 1.94 -15.98 16.58
N ASP A 193 2.81 -15.55 17.51
CA ASP A 193 4.18 -16.07 17.63
C ASP A 193 4.25 -17.58 18.00
N SER A 194 3.12 -18.19 18.37
CA SER A 194 2.99 -19.57 18.83
C SER A 194 2.12 -20.45 17.93
N VAL A 195 1.29 -19.86 17.06
CA VAL A 195 0.28 -20.59 16.28
C VAL A 195 0.41 -20.31 14.79
N ILE A 196 0.57 -21.38 14.02
CA ILE A 196 0.36 -21.40 12.57
C ILE A 196 -1.03 -21.96 12.29
N VAL A 197 -1.76 -21.36 11.36
CA VAL A 197 -3.04 -21.87 10.88
C VAL A 197 -2.97 -22.18 9.39
N THR A 198 -3.43 -23.36 9.00
CA THR A 198 -3.57 -23.75 7.59
C THR A 198 -5.04 -23.99 7.28
N ALA A 199 -5.51 -23.45 6.16
CA ALA A 199 -6.84 -23.73 5.64
C ALA A 199 -6.78 -24.84 4.60
N THR A 200 -7.64 -25.84 4.75
CA THR A 200 -7.76 -26.96 3.81
C THR A 200 -8.71 -26.64 2.66
N PRO A 201 -8.64 -27.34 1.52
CA PRO A 201 -9.57 -27.15 0.40
C PRO A 201 -11.06 -27.33 0.77
N ASP A 202 -11.35 -28.14 1.79
CA ASP A 202 -12.71 -28.40 2.27
C ASP A 202 -13.17 -27.43 3.37
N GLY A 203 -12.42 -26.35 3.61
CA GLY A 203 -12.79 -25.26 4.53
C GLY A 203 -12.51 -25.55 6.01
N ALA A 204 -11.73 -26.58 6.32
CA ALA A 204 -11.24 -26.82 7.68
C ALA A 204 -10.05 -25.90 7.99
N LEU A 205 -9.96 -25.46 9.24
CA LEU A 205 -8.79 -24.76 9.78
C LEU A 205 -8.04 -25.71 10.71
N LEU A 206 -6.74 -25.89 10.46
CA LEU A 206 -5.84 -26.71 11.26
C LEU A 206 -4.84 -25.79 11.96
N GLY A 207 -4.69 -25.94 13.28
CA GLY A 207 -3.75 -25.18 14.10
C GLY A 207 -2.50 -25.99 14.44
N TRP A 208 -1.35 -25.35 14.36
CA TRP A 208 -0.03 -25.95 14.57
C TRP A 208 0.83 -25.06 15.47
N GLU A 209 1.66 -25.69 16.29
CA GLU A 209 2.62 -24.97 17.13
C GLU A 209 3.74 -24.39 16.24
N ALA A 210 3.92 -23.08 16.26
CA ALA A 210 4.85 -22.38 15.38
C ALA A 210 6.33 -22.78 15.58
N SER A 211 6.68 -23.28 16.76
CA SER A 211 8.05 -23.68 17.09
C SER A 211 8.38 -25.13 16.73
N THR A 212 7.38 -26.02 16.64
CA THR A 212 7.61 -27.47 16.45
C THR A 212 6.84 -28.07 15.28
N ALA A 213 5.87 -27.35 14.72
CA ALA A 213 4.88 -27.85 13.76
C ALA A 213 4.02 -29.02 14.29
N LYS A 214 3.88 -29.17 15.61
CA LYS A 214 2.95 -30.13 16.21
C LYS A 214 1.51 -29.64 16.10
N PRO A 215 0.53 -30.52 15.85
CA PRO A 215 -0.87 -30.13 15.83
C PRO A 215 -1.33 -29.70 17.23
N LEU A 216 -2.01 -28.55 17.33
CA LEU A 216 -2.47 -27.96 18.60
C LEU A 216 -3.86 -28.43 19.04
N GLY A 217 -4.62 -29.12 18.17
CA GLY A 217 -5.98 -29.54 18.50
C GLY A 217 -6.71 -30.16 17.32
N HIS A 218 -8.04 -30.23 17.45
CA HIS A 218 -8.91 -30.77 16.41
C HIS A 218 -9.17 -29.74 15.31
N ALA A 219 -9.28 -30.22 14.07
CA ALA A 219 -9.66 -29.41 12.93
C ALA A 219 -10.99 -28.69 13.16
N VAL A 220 -11.00 -27.38 12.94
CA VAL A 220 -12.21 -26.56 13.07
C VAL A 220 -12.87 -26.49 11.71
N ARG A 221 -14.04 -27.10 11.56
CA ARG A 221 -14.76 -27.16 10.28
C ARG A 221 -15.67 -25.95 10.13
N ARG A 222 -15.42 -25.11 9.11
CA ARG A 222 -16.41 -24.14 8.64
C ARG A 222 -17.48 -24.86 7.82
N GLY A 223 -18.73 -24.43 7.96
CA GLY A 223 -19.82 -24.90 7.11
C GLY A 223 -19.80 -24.20 5.75
N GLY A 224 -20.03 -24.96 4.68
CA GLY A 224 -20.65 -24.47 3.44
C GLY A 224 -19.76 -23.81 2.37
N THR A 225 -18.68 -23.10 2.70
CA THR A 225 -17.89 -22.33 1.71
C THR A 225 -16.37 -22.58 1.81
N PRO A 226 -15.68 -22.85 0.68
CA PRO A 226 -14.22 -22.98 0.67
C PRO A 226 -13.53 -21.70 1.15
N VAL A 227 -12.51 -21.87 2.00
CA VAL A 227 -11.64 -20.76 2.43
C VAL A 227 -10.71 -20.38 1.27
N ARG A 228 -10.49 -19.08 1.09
CA ARG A 228 -9.66 -18.53 0.01
C ARG A 228 -8.41 -17.83 0.53
N SER A 229 -8.54 -17.08 1.63
CA SER A 229 -7.41 -16.39 2.24
C SER A 229 -7.55 -16.29 3.76
N LEU A 230 -6.41 -16.16 4.44
CA LEU A 230 -6.27 -16.04 5.88
C LEU A 230 -5.39 -14.84 6.19
N ALA A 231 -5.76 -14.05 7.20
CA ALA A 231 -4.90 -12.96 7.71
C ALA A 231 -4.96 -12.91 9.24
N ALA A 232 -3.83 -12.62 9.89
CA ALA A 232 -3.77 -12.36 11.32
C ALA A 232 -3.95 -10.87 11.56
N VAL A 233 -4.84 -10.50 12.47
CA VAL A 233 -5.26 -9.12 12.73
C VAL A 233 -5.12 -8.85 14.23
N LEU A 234 -4.36 -7.82 14.60
CA LEU A 234 -4.25 -7.38 15.99
C LEU A 234 -5.41 -6.44 16.34
N VAL A 235 -6.18 -6.79 17.36
CA VAL A 235 -7.18 -5.89 17.93
C VAL A 235 -6.46 -4.93 18.89
N PRO A 236 -6.60 -3.60 18.73
CA PRO A 236 -5.88 -2.64 19.57
C PRO A 236 -6.30 -2.73 21.04
N ASP A 237 -5.36 -2.43 21.95
CA ASP A 237 -5.61 -2.42 23.39
C ASP A 237 -6.46 -1.22 23.83
N ASP A 238 -6.24 -0.09 23.17
CA ASP A 238 -6.81 1.22 23.45
C ASP A 238 -8.07 1.51 22.63
N LEU A 239 -8.88 0.48 22.34
CA LEU A 239 -10.20 0.66 21.74
C LEU A 239 -11.02 1.71 22.51
N ASP A 240 -11.58 2.66 21.76
CA ASP A 240 -12.54 3.66 22.26
C ASP A 240 -13.58 2.97 23.14
N GLN A 241 -14.00 3.62 24.23
CA GLN A 241 -15.09 3.14 25.09
C GLN A 241 -16.40 2.93 24.33
N ARG A 242 -16.54 3.58 23.16
CA ARG A 242 -17.68 3.40 22.25
C ARG A 242 -17.58 2.14 21.38
N ALA A 243 -16.44 1.46 21.33
CA ALA A 243 -16.26 0.24 20.54
C ALA A 243 -17.30 -0.83 20.93
N VAL A 244 -17.81 -1.56 19.94
CA VAL A 244 -18.77 -2.65 20.15
C VAL A 244 -18.26 -3.68 21.18
N SER A 245 -19.18 -4.13 22.03
CA SER A 245 -18.87 -4.88 23.26
C SER A 245 -18.11 -6.18 23.01
N TRP A 246 -18.30 -6.83 21.87
CA TRP A 246 -17.61 -8.07 21.52
C TRP A 246 -16.15 -7.83 21.11
N LEU A 247 -15.83 -6.74 20.38
CA LEU A 247 -14.45 -6.36 20.05
C LEU A 247 -13.66 -6.01 21.32
N SER A 248 -14.32 -5.41 22.31
CA SER A 248 -13.69 -5.10 23.59
C SER A 248 -13.20 -6.33 24.36
N GLN A 249 -13.75 -7.53 24.10
CA GLN A 249 -13.26 -8.78 24.70
C GLN A 249 -11.95 -9.27 24.07
N LEU A 250 -11.61 -8.75 22.89
CA LEU A 250 -10.46 -9.16 22.09
C LEU A 250 -9.30 -8.16 22.15
N ARG A 251 -9.40 -7.10 22.96
CA ARG A 251 -8.33 -6.09 23.15
C ARG A 251 -6.95 -6.72 23.36
N GLY A 252 -5.98 -6.26 22.58
CA GLY A 252 -4.58 -6.72 22.63
C GLY A 252 -4.34 -8.10 22.06
N ARG A 253 -5.37 -8.78 21.53
CA ARG A 253 -5.26 -10.13 20.98
C ARG A 253 -5.11 -10.10 19.48
N ARG A 254 -4.32 -11.04 18.96
CA ARG A 254 -4.35 -11.39 17.54
C ARG A 254 -5.49 -12.37 17.27
N VAL A 255 -6.28 -12.05 16.26
CA VAL A 255 -7.40 -12.86 15.77
C VAL A 255 -7.18 -13.21 14.32
N LEU A 256 -7.77 -14.31 13.88
CA LEU A 256 -7.67 -14.80 12.51
C LEU A 256 -8.86 -14.30 11.70
N ALA A 257 -8.61 -13.53 10.65
CA ALA A 257 -9.59 -13.24 9.60
C ALA A 257 -9.59 -14.36 8.56
N VAL A 258 -10.78 -14.84 8.22
CA VAL A 258 -11.00 -15.94 7.29
C VAL A 258 -11.93 -15.45 6.19
N GLY A 259 -11.42 -15.43 4.96
CA GLY A 259 -12.16 -15.03 3.77
C GLY A 259 -12.57 -16.23 2.94
N ASP A 260 -13.82 -16.27 2.48
CA ASP A 260 -14.36 -17.40 1.75
C ASP A 260 -14.81 -17.10 0.31
N ALA A 261 -15.05 -18.17 -0.44
CA ALA A 261 -15.49 -18.10 -1.83
C ALA A 261 -16.89 -17.50 -2.01
N GLY A 262 -17.69 -17.40 -0.95
CA GLY A 262 -19.01 -16.77 -0.94
C GLY A 262 -18.99 -15.29 -0.52
N GLY A 263 -17.80 -14.69 -0.42
CA GLY A 263 -17.61 -13.28 -0.08
C GLY A 263 -17.77 -12.93 1.38
N GLY A 264 -17.89 -13.94 2.24
CA GLY A 264 -17.93 -13.77 3.68
C GLY A 264 -16.52 -13.60 4.24
N VAL A 265 -16.38 -12.66 5.17
CA VAL A 265 -15.18 -12.52 6.00
C VAL A 265 -15.59 -12.64 7.46
N GLU A 266 -14.97 -13.59 8.14
CA GLU A 266 -15.25 -13.90 9.53
C GLU A 266 -14.00 -13.74 10.38
N LEU A 267 -14.17 -13.26 11.61
CA LEU A 267 -13.10 -13.28 12.62
C LEU A 267 -13.22 -14.52 13.49
N TRP A 268 -12.06 -15.11 13.77
CA TRP A 268 -11.90 -16.35 14.52
C TRP A 268 -10.84 -16.16 15.59
N GLU A 269 -11.07 -16.73 16.77
CA GLU A 269 -9.98 -16.91 17.73
C GLU A 269 -9.22 -18.20 17.36
N PRO A 270 -7.90 -18.15 17.11
CA PRO A 270 -7.14 -19.27 16.54
C PRO A 270 -7.22 -20.58 17.33
N LEU A 271 -7.55 -20.51 18.62
CA LEU A 271 -7.55 -21.65 19.55
C LEU A 271 -8.93 -22.01 20.12
N ALA A 272 -9.95 -21.15 20.00
CA ALA A 272 -11.27 -21.40 20.59
C ALA A 272 -12.23 -22.17 19.66
N GLY A 273 -11.87 -22.33 18.39
CA GLY A 273 -12.57 -23.20 17.44
C GLY A 273 -14.01 -22.79 17.12
N ARG A 274 -14.38 -21.53 17.30
CA ARG A 274 -15.68 -20.97 16.91
C ARG A 274 -15.50 -19.64 16.19
N PRO A 275 -16.31 -19.34 15.16
CA PRO A 275 -16.34 -18.01 14.57
C PRO A 275 -16.85 -17.04 15.64
N HIS A 276 -16.20 -15.89 15.78
CA HIS A 276 -16.70 -14.83 16.64
C HIS A 276 -17.82 -14.08 15.94
N VAL A 277 -17.54 -13.49 14.78
CA VAL A 277 -18.44 -12.59 14.07
C VAL A 277 -18.14 -12.63 12.57
N GLU A 278 -19.19 -12.59 11.75
CA GLU A 278 -19.09 -12.24 10.33
C GLU A 278 -18.95 -10.72 10.22
N LEU A 279 -17.77 -10.25 9.77
CA LEU A 279 -17.49 -8.82 9.64
C LEU A 279 -18.28 -8.21 8.48
N PHE A 280 -18.27 -8.89 7.34
CA PHE A 280 -18.97 -8.43 6.15
C PHE A 280 -19.19 -9.59 5.17
N ARG A 281 -20.21 -9.41 4.34
CA ARG A 281 -20.48 -10.24 3.17
C ARG A 281 -20.66 -9.37 1.95
N GLN A 282 -19.91 -9.67 0.89
CA GLN A 282 -20.21 -9.21 -0.46
C GLN A 282 -20.83 -10.38 -1.22
N ALA A 283 -22.16 -10.37 -1.37
CA ALA A 283 -22.85 -11.43 -2.08
C ALA A 283 -22.30 -11.56 -3.51
N ASP A 284 -22.15 -12.81 -3.98
CA ASP A 284 -21.67 -13.16 -5.31
C ASP A 284 -20.23 -12.71 -5.66
N ARG A 285 -19.42 -12.36 -4.66
CA ARG A 285 -18.01 -12.00 -4.84
C ARG A 285 -17.10 -12.89 -4.00
N SER A 286 -16.27 -13.72 -4.63
CA SER A 286 -15.28 -14.53 -3.90
C SER A 286 -14.23 -13.61 -3.29
N VAL A 287 -13.88 -13.81 -2.02
CA VAL A 287 -12.64 -13.22 -1.49
C VAL A 287 -11.47 -13.81 -2.26
N VAL A 288 -10.56 -12.95 -2.70
CA VAL A 288 -9.32 -13.31 -3.40
C VAL A 288 -8.13 -13.20 -2.45
N ASP A 289 -8.07 -12.13 -1.67
CA ASP A 289 -6.98 -11.89 -0.73
C ASP A 289 -7.43 -11.11 0.50
N LEU A 290 -6.73 -11.35 1.60
CA LEU A 290 -6.88 -10.67 2.89
C LEU A 290 -5.51 -10.15 3.32
N THR A 291 -5.39 -8.85 3.53
CA THR A 291 -4.12 -8.23 3.94
C THR A 291 -4.31 -7.45 5.22
N ALA A 292 -3.61 -7.85 6.28
CA ALA A 292 -3.57 -7.08 7.52
C ALA A 292 -2.57 -5.92 7.42
N LEU A 293 -2.98 -4.75 7.91
CA LEU A 293 -2.20 -3.53 8.00
C LEU A 293 -1.79 -3.29 9.44
N ASP A 294 -0.65 -3.83 9.86
CA ASP A 294 -0.19 -3.73 11.23
C ASP A 294 0.38 -2.32 11.55
N PHE A 295 -0.21 -1.67 12.56
CA PHE A 295 0.22 -0.36 13.08
C PHE A 295 1.02 -0.46 14.38
N VAL A 296 1.56 -1.64 14.74
CA VAL A 296 2.19 -1.92 16.04
C VAL A 296 3.34 -0.96 16.40
N ASP A 297 3.95 -0.31 15.42
CA ASP A 297 4.99 0.70 15.63
C ASP A 297 4.60 2.10 15.10
N GLN A 298 3.33 2.34 14.78
CA GLN A 298 2.84 3.54 14.07
C GLN A 298 1.98 4.47 14.93
N TRP A 299 2.52 4.97 16.04
CA TRP A 299 1.85 6.00 16.86
C TRP A 299 1.31 7.17 16.01
N PRO A 300 0.06 7.64 16.22
CA PRO A 300 -0.89 7.26 17.29
C PRO A 300 -1.76 6.03 16.97
N TRP A 301 -1.54 5.33 15.86
CA TRP A 301 -2.34 4.18 15.45
C TRP A 301 -1.87 2.89 16.11
N THR A 302 -2.82 2.06 16.49
CA THR A 302 -2.62 0.78 17.18
C THR A 302 -3.47 -0.29 16.50
N GLY A 303 -3.10 -1.56 16.64
CA GLY A 303 -3.83 -2.68 16.05
C GLY A 303 -3.55 -2.89 14.57
N SER A 304 -4.49 -3.55 13.88
CA SER A 304 -4.40 -3.88 12.45
C SER A 304 -5.68 -3.55 11.71
N ASP A 305 -5.61 -2.78 10.63
CA ASP A 305 -6.73 -2.72 9.68
C ASP A 305 -6.69 -3.94 8.74
N LEU A 306 -7.82 -4.29 8.13
CA LEU A 306 -7.91 -5.45 7.24
C LEU A 306 -8.42 -5.02 5.87
N ILE A 307 -7.61 -5.25 4.83
CA ILE A 307 -7.98 -5.08 3.42
C ILE A 307 -8.58 -6.37 2.91
N VAL A 308 -9.69 -6.25 2.17
CA VAL A 308 -10.33 -7.39 1.49
C VAL A 308 -10.50 -7.10 0.03
N LEU A 309 -10.03 -8.04 -0.78
CA LEU A 309 -10.10 -7.99 -2.23
C LEU A 309 -11.01 -9.08 -2.76
N TYR A 310 -11.77 -8.75 -3.80
CA TYR A 310 -12.80 -9.62 -4.37
C TYR A 310 -12.51 -10.09 -5.81
N GLY A 311 -11.37 -9.69 -6.37
CA GLY A 311 -10.98 -10.01 -7.75
C GLY A 311 -11.55 -9.05 -8.80
N ASP A 312 -11.99 -7.88 -8.38
CA ASP A 312 -12.48 -6.77 -9.21
C ASP A 312 -11.99 -5.45 -8.59
N THR A 313 -12.61 -4.31 -8.94
CA THR A 313 -12.27 -2.99 -8.41
C THR A 313 -12.97 -2.66 -7.09
N VAL A 314 -13.65 -3.61 -6.45
CA VAL A 314 -14.19 -3.45 -5.09
C VAL A 314 -13.11 -3.82 -4.09
N VAL A 315 -12.82 -2.87 -3.22
CA VAL A 315 -11.92 -3.06 -2.08
C VAL A 315 -12.70 -2.67 -0.84
N ASP A 316 -12.75 -3.56 0.15
CA ASP A 316 -13.29 -3.24 1.47
C ASP A 316 -12.14 -3.14 2.46
N VAL A 317 -12.26 -2.20 3.41
CA VAL A 317 -11.26 -2.02 4.46
C VAL A 317 -11.99 -1.97 5.78
N TRP A 318 -11.70 -2.92 6.65
CA TRP A 318 -12.16 -2.89 8.03
C TRP A 318 -11.12 -2.17 8.87
N VAL A 319 -11.59 -1.19 9.65
CA VAL A 319 -10.72 -0.39 10.53
C VAL A 319 -10.86 -0.91 11.95
N SER A 320 -9.77 -1.40 12.53
CA SER A 320 -9.82 -2.02 13.87
C SER A 320 -10.16 -1.04 14.98
N ALA A 321 -9.80 0.23 14.81
CA ALA A 321 -10.16 1.31 15.71
C ALA A 321 -11.63 1.79 15.55
N ALA A 322 -12.38 1.31 14.54
CA ALA A 322 -13.72 1.78 14.29
C ALA A 322 -14.71 1.36 15.40
N VAL A 323 -15.47 2.35 15.86
CA VAL A 323 -16.44 2.27 16.96
C VAL A 323 -17.50 1.16 16.77
N GLN A 324 -17.87 0.84 15.52
CA GLN A 324 -18.92 -0.14 15.21
C GLN A 324 -18.46 -1.33 14.36
N GLY A 325 -17.16 -1.40 14.04
CA GLY A 325 -16.65 -2.37 13.06
C GLY A 325 -17.08 -2.08 11.62
N ASP A 326 -17.49 -0.84 11.34
CA ASP A 326 -17.88 -0.40 10.00
C ASP A 326 -16.70 -0.37 9.04
N ARG A 327 -17.02 -0.46 7.75
CA ARG A 327 -16.04 -0.33 6.67
C ARG A 327 -15.55 1.11 6.58
N SER A 328 -14.29 1.28 6.23
CA SER A 328 -13.72 2.58 5.89
C SER A 328 -14.48 3.18 4.71
N THR A 329 -14.92 4.43 4.86
CA THR A 329 -15.45 5.23 3.75
C THR A 329 -14.37 5.89 2.91
N MET A 330 -13.10 5.75 3.33
CA MET A 330 -11.96 6.37 2.67
C MET A 330 -11.37 5.50 1.56
N VAL A 331 -11.93 4.30 1.34
CA VAL A 331 -11.47 3.43 0.25
C VAL A 331 -11.75 4.09 -1.10
N PRO A 332 -10.77 4.12 -2.03
CA PRO A 332 -11.03 4.57 -3.39
C PRO A 332 -12.20 3.80 -3.97
N ASP A 333 -13.20 4.52 -4.49
CA ASP A 333 -14.32 3.85 -5.12
C ASP A 333 -13.89 3.12 -6.40
N SER A 334 -14.73 2.20 -6.85
CA SER A 334 -14.44 1.39 -8.03
C SER A 334 -14.22 2.24 -9.29
N ALA A 335 -14.90 3.38 -9.41
CA ALA A 335 -14.74 4.29 -10.55
C ALA A 335 -13.35 4.95 -10.56
N SER A 336 -12.85 5.36 -9.39
CA SER A 336 -11.53 5.94 -9.18
C SER A 336 -10.42 4.93 -9.44
N LEU A 337 -10.61 3.67 -9.03
CA LEU A 337 -9.69 2.57 -9.33
C LEU A 337 -9.69 2.25 -10.84
N ALA A 338 -10.85 2.19 -11.48
CA ALA A 338 -10.97 1.99 -12.93
C ALA A 338 -10.32 3.12 -13.74
N ALA A 339 -10.49 4.38 -13.31
CA ALA A 339 -9.91 5.55 -13.97
C ALA A 339 -8.37 5.51 -14.03
N ILE A 340 -7.73 4.82 -13.08
CA ILE A 340 -6.27 4.65 -13.04
C ILE A 340 -5.80 3.31 -13.61
N GLY A 341 -6.71 2.55 -14.24
CA GLY A 341 -6.38 1.32 -14.98
C GLY A 341 -6.42 0.02 -14.17
N HIS A 342 -7.04 0.01 -12.99
CA HIS A 342 -7.42 -1.24 -12.31
C HIS A 342 -8.70 -1.81 -12.89
N GLU A 343 -8.77 -3.13 -13.00
CA GLU A 343 -9.92 -3.88 -13.49
C GLU A 343 -10.18 -5.11 -12.61
N HIS A 344 -9.11 -5.82 -12.24
CA HIS A 344 -9.13 -7.04 -11.44
C HIS A 344 -7.98 -7.00 -10.43
N ILE A 345 -8.25 -6.48 -9.24
CA ILE A 345 -7.24 -6.36 -8.19
C ILE A 345 -7.01 -7.75 -7.57
N VAL A 346 -5.76 -8.22 -7.59
CA VAL A 346 -5.38 -9.60 -7.21
C VAL A 346 -4.63 -9.70 -5.88
N GLY A 347 -4.06 -8.59 -5.39
CA GLY A 347 -3.31 -8.62 -4.15
C GLY A 347 -3.05 -7.22 -3.60
N ALA A 348 -2.88 -7.16 -2.28
CA ALA A 348 -2.47 -5.95 -1.57
C ALA A 348 -1.30 -6.25 -0.63
N VAL A 349 -0.39 -5.28 -0.48
CA VAL A 349 0.71 -5.38 0.48
C VAL A 349 1.02 -4.03 1.10
N VAL A 350 1.61 -4.08 2.30
CA VAL A 350 2.11 -2.91 3.00
C VAL A 350 3.57 -2.70 2.64
N ALA A 351 3.91 -1.46 2.32
CA ALA A 351 5.29 -1.08 2.14
C ALA A 351 6.08 -1.27 3.46
N PRO A 352 7.25 -1.89 3.43
CA PRO A 352 8.06 -2.18 4.62
C PRO A 352 8.81 -0.94 5.14
N ARG A 353 8.71 0.18 4.43
CA ARG A 353 9.18 1.49 4.87
C ARG A 353 8.03 2.47 4.84
N ARG A 354 8.01 3.38 5.80
CA ARG A 354 7.16 4.56 5.72
C ARG A 354 7.62 5.46 4.58
N LEU A 355 6.65 5.95 3.83
CA LEU A 355 6.81 7.09 2.94
C LEU A 355 5.79 8.10 3.45
N GLY A 356 6.24 9.11 4.17
CA GLY A 356 5.36 10.02 4.90
C GLY A 356 5.08 9.55 6.31
N HIS A 357 3.85 9.78 6.77
CA HIS A 357 3.46 9.51 8.16
C HIS A 357 3.11 8.04 8.42
N ARG A 358 2.71 7.32 7.37
CA ARG A 358 2.31 5.90 7.42
C ARG A 358 3.07 5.06 6.40
N ALA A 359 2.98 3.74 6.58
CA ALA A 359 3.43 2.78 5.58
C ALA A 359 2.42 2.72 4.42
N PRO A 360 2.84 2.95 3.16
CA PRO A 360 1.95 2.87 2.02
C PRO A 360 1.29 1.50 1.84
N VAL A 361 0.05 1.50 1.36
CA VAL A 361 -0.64 0.34 0.81
C VAL A 361 -0.44 0.28 -0.69
N LEU A 362 -0.08 -0.89 -1.20
CA LEU A 362 0.09 -1.17 -2.62
C LEU A 362 -1.02 -2.10 -3.09
N LEU A 363 -1.62 -1.80 -4.24
CA LEU A 363 -2.62 -2.66 -4.90
C LEU A 363 -2.10 -3.11 -6.25
N ALA A 364 -2.17 -4.40 -6.53
CA ALA A 364 -1.77 -4.98 -7.82
C ALA A 364 -2.99 -5.46 -8.60
N ASP A 365 -3.01 -5.11 -9.88
CA ASP A 365 -3.97 -5.62 -10.86
C ASP A 365 -3.44 -6.86 -11.57
N ARG A 366 -4.33 -7.76 -11.96
CA ARG A 366 -4.03 -8.91 -12.84
C ARG A 366 -3.31 -8.48 -14.13
N ASN A 367 -3.58 -7.28 -14.61
CA ASN A 367 -3.02 -6.72 -15.83
C ASN A 367 -1.64 -6.08 -15.65
N GLY A 368 -1.09 -6.07 -14.45
CA GLY A 368 0.25 -5.53 -14.15
C GLY A 368 0.27 -4.07 -13.72
N THR A 369 -0.89 -3.43 -13.57
CA THR A 369 -1.01 -2.10 -12.96
C THR A 369 -0.72 -2.21 -11.46
N VAL A 370 0.10 -1.31 -10.91
CA VAL A 370 0.32 -1.23 -9.44
C VAL A 370 0.07 0.20 -8.98
N SER A 371 -0.83 0.40 -8.02
CA SER A 371 -1.06 1.71 -7.39
C SER A 371 -0.58 1.73 -5.93
N MET A 372 -0.25 2.92 -5.43
CA MET A 372 0.30 3.14 -4.09
C MET A 372 -0.46 4.24 -3.36
N TRP A 373 -0.76 4.02 -2.08
CA TRP A 373 -1.66 4.84 -1.25
C TRP A 373 -1.08 5.05 0.15
N GLU A 374 -1.20 6.23 0.76
CA GLU A 374 -0.62 6.49 2.10
C GLU A 374 -1.42 5.82 3.22
N THR A 375 -2.72 5.82 3.03
CA THR A 375 -3.79 5.13 3.72
C THR A 375 -4.97 5.34 2.78
N PHE A 376 -5.86 4.35 2.67
CA PHE A 376 -7.00 4.46 1.75
C PHE A 376 -7.61 5.87 1.79
N GLY A 377 -7.62 6.52 0.62
CA GLY A 377 -8.13 7.88 0.43
C GLY A 377 -7.16 8.82 -0.29
N VAL A 378 -5.84 8.58 -0.21
CA VAL A 378 -4.83 9.43 -0.88
C VAL A 378 -3.86 8.57 -1.70
N ARG A 379 -3.85 8.81 -3.03
CA ARG A 379 -2.93 8.16 -3.97
C ARG A 379 -1.58 8.87 -3.92
N LEU A 380 -0.51 8.14 -3.64
CA LEU A 380 0.83 8.72 -3.43
C LEU A 380 1.55 9.03 -4.74
N ASN A 381 1.37 8.18 -5.75
CA ASN A 381 2.05 8.28 -7.05
C ASN A 381 1.10 7.93 -8.20
N GLU A 382 1.49 8.29 -9.43
CA GLU A 382 0.90 7.66 -10.61
C GLU A 382 1.15 6.14 -10.57
N PRO A 383 0.18 5.32 -10.99
CA PRO A 383 0.32 3.88 -10.96
C PRO A 383 1.45 3.45 -11.89
N LEU A 384 2.16 2.39 -11.51
CA LEU A 384 3.01 1.66 -12.43
C LEU A 384 2.11 1.13 -13.56
N PRO A 385 2.32 1.55 -14.82
CA PRO A 385 1.46 1.13 -15.91
C PRO A 385 1.66 -0.36 -16.21
N PRO A 386 0.68 -1.02 -16.82
CA PRO A 386 0.82 -2.42 -17.23
C PRO A 386 1.96 -2.61 -18.23
N ASP A 387 2.59 -3.79 -18.22
CA ASP A 387 3.53 -4.22 -19.25
C ASP A 387 2.89 -5.33 -20.10
N PRO A 388 2.92 -5.26 -21.45
CA PRO A 388 2.37 -6.30 -22.31
C PRO A 388 2.96 -7.70 -22.10
N HIS A 389 4.16 -7.81 -21.53
CA HIS A 389 4.85 -9.08 -21.23
C HIS A 389 4.80 -9.43 -19.73
N HIS A 390 3.92 -8.77 -18.97
CA HIS A 390 3.70 -9.03 -17.55
C HIS A 390 2.21 -8.88 -17.18
N ARG A 391 1.41 -9.78 -17.72
CA ARG A 391 -0.03 -9.93 -17.54
C ARG A 391 -0.33 -11.20 -16.75
N ASP A 392 -1.57 -11.37 -16.28
CA ASP A 392 -1.93 -12.47 -15.40
C ASP A 392 -1.05 -12.51 -14.14
N VAL A 393 -0.95 -11.34 -13.50
CA VAL A 393 -0.30 -11.19 -12.19
C VAL A 393 -1.05 -12.02 -11.15
N VAL A 394 -0.30 -12.82 -10.41
CA VAL A 394 -0.84 -13.71 -9.36
C VAL A 394 -0.39 -13.34 -7.94
N GLY A 395 0.45 -12.32 -7.80
CA GLY A 395 0.84 -11.83 -6.48
C GLY A 395 1.73 -10.59 -6.54
N ILE A 396 1.80 -9.91 -5.41
CA ILE A 396 2.61 -8.72 -5.18
C ILE A 396 3.34 -8.85 -3.84
N ALA A 397 4.56 -8.34 -3.75
CA ALA A 397 5.28 -8.15 -2.50
C ALA A 397 6.09 -6.86 -2.53
N ALA A 398 6.49 -6.37 -1.36
CA ALA A 398 7.31 -5.18 -1.21
C ALA A 398 8.45 -5.44 -0.24
N LEU A 399 9.64 -4.90 -0.54
CA LEU A 399 10.84 -5.05 0.27
C LEU A 399 11.59 -3.71 0.38
N PRO A 400 12.27 -3.43 1.51
CA PRO A 400 13.21 -2.33 1.56
C PRO A 400 14.25 -2.50 0.46
N PHE A 401 14.56 -1.44 -0.28
CA PHE A 401 15.59 -1.46 -1.31
C PHE A 401 16.31 -0.11 -1.35
N ASP A 402 17.63 -0.12 -1.11
CA ASP A 402 18.43 1.11 -0.95
C ASP A 402 17.79 2.04 0.12
N ARG A 403 17.56 3.32 -0.22
CA ARG A 403 16.87 4.31 0.62
C ARG A 403 15.34 4.34 0.41
N SER A 404 14.78 3.41 -0.35
CA SER A 404 13.35 3.36 -0.70
C SER A 404 12.81 1.94 -0.59
N ILE A 405 11.80 1.62 -1.40
CA ILE A 405 11.20 0.31 -1.53
C ILE A 405 11.33 -0.18 -2.97
N ALA A 406 11.44 -1.50 -3.11
CA ALA A 406 11.17 -2.20 -4.35
C ALA A 406 9.81 -2.89 -4.21
N VAL A 407 9.02 -2.85 -5.27
CA VAL A 407 7.75 -3.57 -5.39
C VAL A 407 7.93 -4.65 -6.44
N VAL A 408 7.52 -5.88 -6.13
CA VAL A 408 7.65 -7.01 -7.03
C VAL A 408 6.29 -7.61 -7.33
N THR A 409 6.06 -7.92 -8.60
CA THR A 409 4.88 -8.67 -9.06
C THR A 409 5.32 -9.87 -9.87
N VAL A 410 4.57 -10.97 -9.78
CA VAL A 410 4.85 -12.20 -10.54
C VAL A 410 3.69 -12.52 -11.47
N SER A 411 4.02 -12.84 -12.72
CA SER A 411 3.07 -13.25 -13.75
C SER A 411 3.16 -14.74 -13.98
N SER A 412 2.03 -15.44 -13.85
CA SER A 412 1.95 -16.89 -14.07
C SER A 412 2.11 -17.24 -15.55
N THR A 413 1.29 -16.63 -16.42
CA THR A 413 1.24 -16.95 -17.84
C THR A 413 2.50 -16.51 -18.58
N ASP A 414 3.00 -15.29 -18.33
CA ASP A 414 4.20 -14.81 -19.02
C ASP A 414 5.49 -15.33 -18.40
N ARG A 415 5.40 -15.94 -17.20
CA ARG A 415 6.52 -16.43 -16.40
C ARG A 415 7.57 -15.34 -16.22
N THR A 416 7.13 -14.20 -15.70
CA THR A 416 8.01 -13.04 -15.47
C THR A 416 7.87 -12.52 -14.04
N LEU A 417 8.98 -12.00 -13.51
CA LEU A 417 9.05 -11.20 -12.29
C LEU A 417 9.29 -9.76 -12.72
N ARG A 418 8.40 -8.86 -12.31
CA ARG A 418 8.57 -7.42 -12.54
C ARG A 418 9.00 -6.77 -11.24
N ILE A 419 10.09 -6.02 -11.29
CA ILE A 419 10.69 -5.32 -10.15
C ILE A 419 10.58 -3.83 -10.41
N TRP A 420 9.77 -3.13 -9.62
CA TRP A 420 9.61 -1.68 -9.67
C TRP A 420 10.42 -1.02 -8.55
N GLU A 421 11.40 -0.21 -8.94
CA GLU A 421 12.10 0.65 -8.01
C GLU A 421 11.36 1.98 -7.89
N VAL A 422 10.66 2.16 -6.76
CA VAL A 422 9.77 3.30 -6.56
C VAL A 422 10.53 4.63 -6.61
N ALA A 423 11.72 4.69 -5.99
CA ALA A 423 12.48 5.93 -5.93
C ALA A 423 12.96 6.46 -7.30
N ARG A 424 13.28 5.54 -8.22
CA ARG A 424 13.79 5.89 -9.56
C ARG A 424 12.70 5.93 -10.61
N GLY A 425 11.49 5.44 -10.29
CA GLY A 425 10.41 5.30 -11.27
C GLY A 425 10.78 4.37 -12.43
N SER A 426 11.66 3.39 -12.17
CA SER A 426 12.18 2.45 -13.16
C SER A 426 11.71 1.05 -12.84
N ALA A 427 11.52 0.22 -13.88
CA ALA A 427 11.14 -1.18 -13.70
C ALA A 427 12.04 -2.11 -14.52
N SER A 428 12.32 -3.28 -13.95
CA SER A 428 12.93 -4.41 -14.64
C SER A 428 11.90 -5.50 -14.86
N LEU A 429 12.03 -6.20 -15.99
CA LEU A 429 11.30 -7.44 -16.25
C LEU A 429 12.31 -8.58 -16.33
N VAL A 430 12.16 -9.57 -15.46
CA VAL A 430 13.04 -10.74 -15.36
C VAL A 430 12.26 -11.97 -15.80
N PRO A 431 12.74 -12.74 -16.79
CA PRO A 431 12.14 -14.01 -17.15
C PRO A 431 12.38 -15.07 -16.07
N LEU A 432 11.36 -15.87 -15.80
CA LEU A 432 11.39 -17.02 -14.90
C LEU A 432 11.31 -18.31 -15.72
N ASP A 433 12.02 -19.35 -15.30
CA ASP A 433 11.97 -20.69 -15.87
C ASP A 433 10.88 -21.58 -15.24
N VAL A 434 10.03 -21.00 -14.39
CA VAL A 434 8.96 -21.67 -13.62
C VAL A 434 7.61 -21.00 -13.87
N HIS A 435 6.49 -21.66 -13.53
CA HIS A 435 5.15 -21.05 -13.52
C HIS A 435 4.81 -20.57 -12.10
N PRO A 436 4.99 -19.27 -11.79
CA PRO A 436 4.73 -18.77 -10.44
C PRO A 436 3.23 -18.82 -10.12
N ARG A 437 2.91 -19.10 -8.85
CA ARG A 437 1.55 -19.17 -8.31
C ARG A 437 1.33 -18.13 -7.22
N CYS A 438 2.36 -17.80 -6.46
CA CYS A 438 2.31 -16.80 -5.39
C CYS A 438 3.73 -16.26 -5.08
N VAL A 439 3.81 -15.12 -4.39
CA VAL A 439 5.07 -14.49 -3.99
C VAL A 439 4.97 -13.90 -2.59
N THR A 440 6.06 -13.93 -1.84
CA THR A 440 6.21 -13.20 -0.59
C THR A 440 7.64 -12.69 -0.44
N VAL A 441 7.89 -11.88 0.59
CA VAL A 441 9.22 -11.40 0.96
C VAL A 441 9.51 -11.80 2.40
N VAL A 442 10.70 -12.34 2.64
CA VAL A 442 11.23 -12.58 3.99
C VAL A 442 12.61 -11.93 4.10
N GLY A 443 12.71 -10.89 4.94
CA GLY A 443 13.88 -10.05 5.07
C GLY A 443 14.17 -9.24 3.79
N GLN A 444 15.17 -9.67 3.01
CA GLN A 444 15.53 -9.09 1.71
C GLN A 444 15.35 -10.09 0.55
N THR A 445 14.81 -11.28 0.85
CA THR A 445 14.65 -12.36 -0.11
C THR A 445 13.23 -12.37 -0.64
N ILE A 446 13.09 -12.44 -1.95
CA ILE A 446 11.83 -12.73 -2.61
C ILE A 446 11.68 -14.24 -2.69
N VAL A 447 10.58 -14.78 -2.20
CA VAL A 447 10.26 -16.20 -2.30
C VAL A 447 9.05 -16.36 -3.21
N ILE A 448 9.21 -17.14 -4.26
CA ILE A 448 8.18 -17.44 -5.26
C ILE A 448 7.77 -18.91 -5.09
N GLY A 449 6.48 -19.12 -4.86
CA GLY A 449 5.84 -20.42 -4.92
C GLY A 449 5.44 -20.70 -6.37
N HIS A 450 5.74 -21.88 -6.86
CA HIS A 450 5.43 -22.27 -8.23
C HIS A 450 4.86 -23.69 -8.30
N ASP A 451 4.46 -24.11 -9.50
CA ASP A 451 3.88 -25.42 -9.82
C ASP A 451 4.71 -26.65 -9.39
N ALA A 452 6.01 -26.50 -9.18
CA ALA A 452 6.94 -27.59 -8.87
C ALA A 452 7.72 -27.40 -7.55
N GLY A 453 7.57 -26.26 -6.87
CA GLY A 453 8.20 -26.02 -5.57
C GLY A 453 8.41 -24.53 -5.26
N LEU A 454 9.60 -24.22 -4.76
CA LEU A 454 9.99 -22.88 -4.32
C LEU A 454 11.22 -22.37 -5.06
N LEU A 455 11.22 -21.06 -5.30
CA LEU A 455 12.34 -20.31 -5.85
C LEU A 455 12.60 -19.09 -4.97
N ALA A 456 13.80 -18.98 -4.40
CA ALA A 456 14.23 -17.81 -3.65
C ALA A 456 15.21 -16.96 -4.45
N ILE A 457 14.99 -15.66 -4.44
CA ILE A 457 15.67 -14.68 -5.29
C ILE A 457 16.09 -13.47 -4.46
N ASP A 458 17.27 -12.95 -4.74
CA ASP A 458 17.72 -11.63 -4.31
C ASP A 458 17.67 -10.62 -5.45
N ILE A 459 17.38 -9.35 -5.10
CA ILE A 459 17.53 -8.24 -6.03
C ILE A 459 19.00 -7.78 -6.00
N GLU A 460 19.60 -7.67 -7.18
CA GLU A 460 20.93 -7.10 -7.34
C GLU A 460 20.94 -5.92 -8.31
N ALA A 461 21.82 -4.96 -8.06
CA ALA A 461 22.12 -3.91 -9.03
C ALA A 461 22.99 -4.48 -10.16
N VAL A 462 22.47 -4.52 -11.37
CA VAL A 462 23.20 -4.88 -12.58
C VAL A 462 24.17 -3.74 -12.92
N SER A 463 25.47 -3.97 -12.74
CA SER A 463 26.46 -3.02 -13.24
C SER A 463 26.45 -3.00 -14.77
N PRO A 464 26.28 -1.83 -15.43
CA PRO A 464 26.28 -1.74 -16.89
C PRO A 464 27.65 -2.05 -17.55
N PHE A 465 28.68 -2.41 -16.77
CA PHE A 465 30.05 -2.67 -17.23
C PHE A 465 30.51 -4.14 -17.09
N ALA A 466 29.61 -5.09 -16.81
CA ALA A 466 29.97 -6.51 -16.89
C ALA A 466 30.16 -6.89 -18.37
N ARG A 467 31.41 -6.73 -18.87
CA ARG A 467 31.82 -7.21 -20.19
C ARG A 467 31.48 -8.68 -20.30
N SER A 468 30.73 -9.04 -21.33
CA SER A 468 30.60 -10.42 -21.80
C SER A 468 32.00 -10.93 -22.18
N GLY A 469 32.61 -11.68 -21.27
CA GLY A 469 33.81 -12.45 -21.57
C GLY A 469 33.42 -13.68 -22.38
N SER A 470 33.72 -13.64 -23.68
CA SER A 470 33.88 -14.82 -24.53
C SER A 470 35.33 -15.29 -24.50
#